data_AF-A0A7S2Q3G0-F1
#
_entry.id   AF-A0A7S2Q3G0-F1
#
_cell.length_a   1.000
_cell.length_b   1.000
_cell.length_c   1.000
_cell.angle_alpha   90.00
_cell.angle_beta   90.00
_cell.angle_gamma   90.00
#
_symmetry.space_group_name_H-M   'P 1'
#
loop_
_entity.id
_entity.type
_entity.pdbx_description
1 polymer ?
#
loop_
_entity_poly.entity_id
_entity_poly.type
_entity_poly.pdbx_seq_one_letter_code
_entity_poly.pdbx_strand_id
1 'polypeptide(L)'
;DAEKSRPPVASYLASAEQMARSGYPSPDNCARPGWVVLPIRDADGGGAGDRTVSEEVGGGVEGLGPTEDPDDARLVALDCEMVLTASGHALARCTVVARDGAVLLDWLVKPPEPVTDHLTPYSGIRAEDLDGVTTTLKDVQ
;
A
#
# COMPACT_ATOMS: atom_id res chain seq x y z
N ASP A 1 14.48 28.78 -5.04
CA ASP A 1 14.21 27.56 -5.84
C ASP A 1 15.28 26.52 -5.58
N ALA A 2 15.03 25.65 -4.62
CA ALA A 2 15.87 24.49 -4.32
C ALA A 2 15.03 23.26 -4.63
N GLU A 3 15.38 22.66 -5.75
CA GLU A 3 14.89 21.39 -6.28
C GLU A 3 14.84 20.35 -5.16
N LYS A 4 13.63 19.83 -4.89
CA LYS A 4 13.40 18.80 -3.87
C LYS A 4 13.97 17.47 -4.37
N SER A 5 15.29 17.32 -4.29
CA SER A 5 15.95 16.02 -4.23
C SER A 5 15.28 15.24 -3.10
N ARG A 6 14.46 14.24 -3.44
CA ARG A 6 13.79 13.40 -2.46
C ARG A 6 14.89 12.48 -1.91
N PRO A 7 15.38 12.69 -0.68
CA PRO A 7 16.42 11.82 -0.17
C PRO A 7 15.87 10.39 -0.13
N PRO A 8 16.68 9.37 -0.45
CA PRO A 8 16.28 7.99 -0.16
C PRO A 8 15.90 7.89 1.31
N VAL A 9 15.02 6.94 1.68
CA VAL A 9 14.64 6.73 3.09
C VAL A 9 15.91 6.58 3.92
N ALA A 10 16.29 7.68 4.58
CA ALA A 10 17.65 7.84 5.11
C ALA A 10 17.76 7.31 6.54
N SER A 11 16.63 7.06 7.19
CA SER A 11 16.58 6.55 8.55
C SER A 11 15.34 5.71 8.75
N TYR A 12 15.53 4.55 9.35
CA TYR A 12 14.47 3.73 9.89
C TYR A 12 14.49 3.89 11.41
N LEU A 13 13.31 4.05 12.00
CA LEU A 13 13.16 4.03 13.46
C LEU A 13 13.33 2.61 14.02
N ALA A 14 13.10 1.59 13.19
CA ALA A 14 13.27 0.19 13.53
C ALA A 14 14.76 -0.22 13.48
N SER A 15 15.18 -1.11 14.38
CA SER A 15 16.51 -1.71 14.35
C SER A 15 16.69 -2.57 13.09
N ALA A 16 17.95 -2.82 12.68
CA ALA A 16 18.24 -3.69 11.53
C ALA A 16 17.61 -5.09 11.67
N GLU A 17 17.54 -5.62 12.89
CA GLU A 17 16.88 -6.91 13.16
C GLU A 17 15.36 -6.83 13.00
N GLN A 18 14.74 -5.77 13.51
CA GLN A 18 13.30 -5.53 13.34
C GLN A 18 12.94 -5.33 11.87
N MET A 19 13.76 -4.60 11.13
CA MET A 19 13.62 -4.40 9.69
C MET A 19 13.73 -5.71 8.93
N ALA A 20 14.73 -6.54 9.24
CA ALA A 20 14.91 -7.84 8.60
C ALA A 20 13.73 -8.78 8.87
N ARG A 21 13.28 -8.86 10.13
CA ARG A 21 12.15 -9.69 10.54
C ARG A 21 10.82 -9.25 9.92
N SER A 22 10.63 -7.94 9.75
CA SER A 22 9.39 -7.37 9.24
C SER A 22 9.42 -7.14 7.72
N GLY A 23 10.50 -7.58 7.06
CA GLY A 23 10.63 -7.47 5.61
C GLY A 23 10.65 -6.03 5.11
N TYR A 24 11.33 -5.11 5.79
CA TYR A 24 11.45 -3.73 5.30
C TYR A 24 12.20 -3.67 3.95
N PRO A 25 11.93 -2.69 3.09
CA PRO A 25 12.64 -2.52 1.83
C PRO A 25 14.13 -2.23 2.09
N SER A 26 14.93 -3.28 1.93
CA SER A 26 16.40 -3.28 2.01
C SER A 26 16.96 -3.96 0.77
N PRO A 27 18.24 -3.74 0.41
CA PRO A 27 18.84 -4.42 -0.73
C PRO A 27 18.67 -5.94 -0.68
N ASP A 28 18.85 -6.54 0.51
CA ASP A 28 18.72 -7.98 0.71
C ASP A 28 17.27 -8.47 0.62
N ASN A 29 16.31 -7.70 1.13
CA ASN A 29 14.89 -8.06 1.07
C ASN A 29 14.31 -7.87 -0.33
N CYS A 30 14.62 -6.74 -0.98
CA CYS A 30 14.16 -6.41 -2.33
C CYS A 30 14.73 -7.35 -3.41
N ALA A 31 15.81 -8.07 -3.13
CA ALA A 31 16.33 -9.13 -4.01
C ALA A 31 15.50 -10.42 -3.99
N ARG A 32 14.55 -10.56 -3.05
CA ARG A 32 13.69 -11.75 -2.91
C ARG A 32 12.46 -11.62 -3.82
N PRO A 33 11.85 -12.75 -4.25
CA PRO A 33 10.61 -12.72 -5.04
C PRO A 33 9.49 -11.98 -4.30
N GLY A 34 8.67 -11.22 -5.03
CA GLY A 34 7.50 -10.50 -4.49
C GLY A 34 7.71 -9.00 -4.28
N TRP A 35 8.91 -8.47 -4.49
CA TRP A 35 9.19 -7.04 -4.44
C TRP A 35 9.09 -6.39 -5.82
N VAL A 36 8.36 -5.27 -5.89
CA VAL A 36 8.37 -4.39 -7.07
C VAL A 36 9.45 -3.32 -6.86
N VAL A 37 10.58 -3.51 -7.52
CA VAL A 37 11.65 -2.50 -7.54
C VAL A 37 11.37 -1.54 -8.69
N LEU A 38 10.89 -0.34 -8.36
CA LEU A 38 10.75 0.72 -9.35
C LEU A 38 12.14 1.16 -9.83
N PRO A 39 12.33 1.42 -11.14
CA PRO A 39 13.56 2.03 -11.61
C PRO A 39 13.72 3.36 -10.88
N ILE A 40 14.82 3.52 -10.16
CA ILE A 40 15.21 4.81 -9.62
C ILE A 40 15.45 5.69 -10.85
N ARG A 41 14.64 6.73 -11.03
CA ARG A 41 14.95 7.76 -12.02
C ARG A 41 16.24 8.42 -11.55
N ASP A 42 17.31 8.25 -12.31
CA ASP A 42 18.53 9.03 -12.10
C ASP A 42 18.16 10.52 -12.08
N ALA A 43 18.83 11.27 -11.21
CA ALA A 43 18.57 12.70 -10.99
C ALA A 43 18.74 13.56 -12.27
N ASP A 44 19.30 12.98 -13.33
CA ASP A 44 19.70 13.66 -14.55
C ASP A 44 18.68 13.53 -15.69
N GLY A 45 17.41 13.21 -15.39
CA GLY A 45 16.29 13.35 -16.34
C GLY A 45 16.45 12.63 -17.70
N GLY A 46 17.36 11.67 -17.80
CA GLY A 46 17.78 11.09 -19.06
C GLY A 46 17.70 9.57 -19.03
N GLY A 47 16.52 9.01 -19.29
CA GLY A 47 16.34 7.57 -19.25
C GLY A 47 15.13 7.06 -20.00
N ALA A 48 15.29 6.96 -21.32
CA ALA A 48 14.70 5.98 -22.22
C ALA A 48 13.20 5.59 -22.06
N GLY A 49 12.41 6.07 -23.02
CA GLY A 49 11.59 5.19 -23.85
C GLY A 49 10.35 4.57 -23.20
N ASP A 50 9.25 5.29 -23.35
CA ASP A 50 7.88 4.79 -23.59
C ASP A 50 7.64 3.30 -23.33
N ARG A 51 6.95 3.01 -22.23
CA ARG A 51 5.81 2.09 -22.26
C ARG A 51 4.69 2.70 -21.44
N THR A 52 3.83 3.42 -22.14
CA THR A 52 2.43 3.60 -21.76
C THR A 52 1.81 2.23 -21.47
N VAL A 53 1.42 1.99 -20.21
CA VAL A 53 0.29 1.11 -19.93
C VAL A 53 -0.87 2.02 -19.62
N SER A 54 -1.49 2.50 -20.69
CA SER A 54 -2.86 2.96 -20.68
C SER A 54 -3.73 1.71 -20.54
N GLU A 55 -4.03 1.32 -19.31
CA GLU A 55 -5.22 0.51 -19.06
C GLU A 55 -6.11 1.35 -18.18
N GLU A 56 -7.20 1.83 -18.78
CA GLU A 56 -8.26 2.50 -18.07
C GLU A 56 -8.93 1.48 -17.16
N VAL A 57 -8.54 1.46 -15.89
CA VAL A 57 -9.38 0.87 -14.85
C VAL A 57 -10.53 1.85 -14.64
N GLY A 58 -11.60 1.60 -15.39
CA GLY A 58 -12.89 2.24 -15.22
C GLY A 58 -13.43 1.98 -13.82
N GLY A 59 -13.12 2.91 -12.91
CA GLY A 59 -13.66 3.00 -11.57
C GLY A 59 -13.41 4.42 -11.08
N GLY A 60 -14.31 5.34 -11.43
CA GLY A 60 -14.15 6.76 -11.19
C GLY A 60 -13.93 7.09 -9.72
N VAL A 61 -12.71 7.51 -9.38
CA VAL A 61 -12.44 8.27 -8.15
C VAL A 61 -12.66 9.74 -8.48
N GLU A 62 -13.89 10.20 -8.29
CA GLU A 62 -14.19 11.64 -8.35
C GLU A 62 -13.48 12.34 -7.18
N GLY A 63 -12.40 13.07 -7.47
CA GLY A 63 -11.72 13.88 -6.44
C GLY A 63 -10.29 14.30 -6.73
N LEU A 64 -9.58 13.60 -7.62
CA LEU A 64 -8.22 13.99 -8.01
C LEU A 64 -8.31 14.92 -9.23
N GLY A 65 -8.50 16.21 -8.95
CA GLY A 65 -8.20 17.25 -9.95
C GLY A 65 -6.74 17.13 -10.39
N PRO A 66 -6.40 17.56 -11.63
CA PRO A 66 -5.04 17.46 -12.12
C PRO A 66 -4.08 18.23 -11.19
N THR A 67 -3.20 17.51 -10.51
CA THR A 67 -2.15 18.12 -9.70
C THR A 67 -1.05 18.61 -10.63
N GLU A 68 -0.55 19.84 -10.40
CA GLU A 68 0.52 20.44 -11.20
C GLU A 68 1.83 19.63 -11.12
N ASP A 69 1.99 18.83 -10.06
CA ASP A 69 3.04 17.82 -9.93
C ASP A 69 2.50 16.43 -10.31
N PRO A 70 2.94 15.82 -11.41
CA PRO A 70 2.52 14.47 -11.80
C PRO A 70 3.03 13.39 -10.82
N ASP A 71 3.95 13.69 -9.91
CA ASP A 71 4.36 12.79 -8.83
C ASP A 71 3.44 12.84 -7.60
N ASP A 72 2.60 13.86 -7.46
CA ASP A 72 1.65 13.94 -6.34
C ASP A 72 0.49 12.97 -6.51
N ALA A 73 0.03 12.76 -7.74
CA ALA A 73 -0.93 11.70 -8.07
C ALA A 73 -0.31 10.28 -8.02
N ARG A 74 1.03 10.15 -7.95
CA ARG A 74 1.73 8.85 -7.96
C ARG A 74 2.11 8.33 -6.58
N LEU A 75 2.08 9.16 -5.54
CA LEU A 75 2.43 8.74 -4.17
C LEU A 75 1.16 8.61 -3.32
N VAL A 76 0.92 7.39 -2.85
CA VAL A 76 -0.12 7.08 -1.88
C VAL A 76 0.50 6.33 -0.69
N ALA A 77 -0.15 6.43 0.47
CA ALA A 77 0.13 5.54 1.60
C ALA A 77 -0.95 4.46 1.67
N LEU A 78 -0.53 3.23 1.96
CA LEU A 78 -1.39 2.06 2.11
C LEU A 78 -1.20 1.52 3.51
N ASP A 79 -2.30 1.25 4.19
CA ASP A 79 -2.33 0.52 5.45
C ASP A 79 -3.39 -0.57 5.40
N CYS A 80 -3.09 -1.69 6.05
CA CYS A 80 -3.95 -2.85 6.06
C CYS A 80 -4.17 -3.30 7.50
N GLU A 81 -5.35 -3.83 7.78
CA GLU A 81 -5.63 -4.54 9.03
C GLU A 81 -5.86 -6.01 8.75
N MET A 82 -5.21 -6.87 9.53
CA MET A 82 -5.25 -8.31 9.36
C MET A 82 -5.89 -9.01 10.55
N VAL A 83 -6.59 -10.09 10.25
CA VAL A 83 -7.16 -11.02 11.22
C VAL A 83 -6.51 -12.39 11.04
N LEU A 84 -6.65 -13.28 12.02
CA LEU A 84 -6.17 -14.65 11.94
C LEU A 84 -7.29 -15.60 11.49
N THR A 85 -6.96 -16.50 10.58
CA THR A 85 -7.82 -17.59 10.07
C THR A 85 -7.11 -18.93 10.25
N ALA A 86 -7.75 -20.03 9.87
CA ALA A 86 -7.14 -21.35 9.92
C ALA A 86 -5.88 -21.45 9.04
N SER A 87 -5.89 -20.75 7.89
CA SER A 87 -4.77 -20.70 6.95
C SER A 87 -3.71 -19.61 7.27
N GLY A 88 -3.88 -18.84 8.36
CA GLY A 88 -2.96 -17.78 8.77
C GLY A 88 -3.59 -16.39 8.69
N HIS A 89 -2.76 -15.35 8.52
CA HIS A 89 -3.25 -13.97 8.46
C HIS A 89 -4.03 -13.69 7.17
N ALA A 90 -5.17 -13.03 7.29
CA ALA A 90 -6.03 -12.62 6.19
C ALA A 90 -6.38 -11.13 6.30
N LEU A 91 -6.55 -10.46 5.16
CA LEU A 91 -6.95 -9.06 5.07
C LEU A 91 -8.39 -8.88 5.58
N ALA A 92 -8.60 -7.88 6.44
CA ALA A 92 -9.91 -7.49 6.96
C ALA A 92 -10.26 -6.02 6.67
N ARG A 93 -9.26 -5.15 6.50
CA ARG A 93 -9.45 -3.76 6.05
C ARG A 93 -8.26 -3.30 5.23
N CYS A 94 -8.51 -2.46 4.24
CA CYS A 94 -7.50 -1.79 3.43
C CYS A 94 -7.84 -0.30 3.36
N THR A 95 -6.86 0.55 3.63
CA THR A 95 -7.00 2.01 3.52
C THR A 95 -5.89 2.58 2.67
N VAL A 96 -6.25 3.42 1.69
CA VAL A 96 -5.32 4.16 0.85
C VAL A 96 -5.58 5.65 1.04
N VAL A 97 -4.51 6.41 1.30
CA VAL A 97 -4.57 7.87 1.44
C VAL A 97 -3.60 8.55 0.47
N ALA A 98 -4.03 9.70 -0.05
CA ALA A 98 -3.18 10.61 -0.82
C ALA A 98 -2.17 11.33 0.09
N ARG A 99 -1.19 12.00 -0.54
CA ARG A 99 -0.15 12.76 0.17
C ARG A 99 -0.70 13.81 1.13
N ASP A 100 -1.78 14.49 0.74
CA ASP A 100 -2.45 15.52 1.53
C ASP A 100 -3.28 14.94 2.69
N GLY A 101 -3.32 13.61 2.81
CA GLY A 101 -4.10 12.89 3.81
C GLY A 101 -5.53 12.60 3.38
N ALA A 102 -5.94 12.94 2.15
CA ALA A 102 -7.26 12.59 1.65
C ALA A 102 -7.41 11.07 1.53
N VAL A 103 -8.50 10.52 2.08
CA VAL A 103 -8.81 9.09 1.97
C VAL A 103 -9.30 8.80 0.56
N LEU A 104 -8.55 7.97 -0.17
CA LEU A 104 -8.89 7.54 -1.52
C LEU A 104 -9.68 6.23 -1.52
N LEU A 105 -9.36 5.33 -0.58
CA LEU A 105 -10.03 4.05 -0.39
C LEU A 105 -10.03 3.71 1.10
N ASP A 106 -11.14 3.20 1.61
CA ASP A 106 -11.24 2.66 2.97
C ASP A 106 -12.33 1.58 2.98
N TRP A 107 -11.93 0.32 2.82
CA TRP A 107 -12.83 -0.79 2.65
C TRP A 107 -12.57 -1.90 3.66
N LEU A 108 -13.67 -2.42 4.22
CA LEU A 108 -13.67 -3.70 4.91
C LEU A 108 -13.72 -4.84 3.89
N VAL A 109 -12.93 -5.86 4.16
CA VAL A 109 -12.75 -7.02 3.28
C VAL A 109 -13.17 -8.26 4.04
N LYS A 110 -14.05 -9.05 3.42
CA LYS A 110 -14.46 -10.35 3.94
C LYS A 110 -13.29 -11.34 3.83
N PRO A 111 -12.78 -11.88 4.96
CA PRO A 111 -11.75 -12.91 4.92
C PRO A 111 -12.26 -14.15 4.17
N PRO A 112 -11.38 -14.86 3.43
CA PRO A 112 -11.77 -16.02 2.62
C PRO A 112 -12.23 -17.22 3.45
N GLU A 113 -11.84 -17.25 4.72
CA GLU A 113 -12.15 -18.28 5.71
C GLU A 113 -12.73 -17.63 6.98
N PRO A 114 -13.44 -18.40 7.82
CA PRO A 114 -13.87 -17.91 9.13
C PRO A 114 -12.69 -17.40 9.98
N VAL A 115 -12.87 -16.24 10.59
CA VAL A 115 -11.90 -15.63 11.49
C VAL A 115 -11.83 -16.44 12.78
N THR A 116 -10.62 -16.84 13.17
CA THR A 116 -10.35 -17.53 14.44
C THR A 116 -9.95 -16.56 15.55
N ASP A 117 -9.24 -15.49 15.21
CA ASP A 117 -8.91 -14.38 16.10
C ASP A 117 -8.92 -13.07 15.30
N HIS A 118 -9.67 -12.08 15.76
CA HIS A 118 -9.76 -10.78 15.10
C HIS A 118 -8.53 -9.91 15.36
N LEU A 119 -7.66 -10.30 16.31
CA LEU A 119 -6.47 -9.54 16.71
C LEU A 119 -6.81 -8.09 17.10
N THR A 120 -8.02 -7.83 17.62
CA THR A 120 -8.58 -6.50 17.89
C THR A 120 -7.64 -5.54 18.63
N PRO A 121 -6.81 -5.96 19.62
CA PRO A 121 -5.86 -5.05 20.26
C PRO A 121 -4.80 -4.46 19.31
N TYR A 122 -4.55 -5.13 18.19
CA TYR A 122 -3.60 -4.72 17.17
C TYR A 122 -4.30 -4.18 15.93
N SER A 123 -5.34 -4.88 15.46
CA SER A 123 -6.02 -4.58 14.20
C SER A 123 -7.17 -3.58 14.32
N GLY A 124 -7.68 -3.38 15.54
CA GLY A 124 -8.92 -2.64 15.78
C GLY A 124 -10.20 -3.30 15.28
N ILE A 125 -10.12 -4.41 14.52
CA ILE A 125 -11.26 -5.10 13.92
C ILE A 125 -12.02 -5.89 14.99
N ARG A 126 -13.34 -5.71 15.02
CA ARG A 126 -14.29 -6.49 15.81
C ARG A 126 -15.12 -7.39 14.91
N ALA A 127 -15.74 -8.40 15.50
CA ALA A 127 -16.59 -9.34 14.76
C ALA A 127 -17.75 -8.61 14.07
N GLU A 128 -18.33 -7.61 14.74
CA GLU A 128 -19.46 -6.83 14.24
C GLU A 128 -19.08 -5.94 13.04
N ASP A 129 -17.80 -5.56 12.92
CA ASP A 129 -17.33 -4.78 11.77
C ASP A 129 -17.39 -5.61 10.48
N LEU A 130 -17.20 -6.93 10.58
CA LEU A 130 -17.22 -7.84 9.43
C LEU A 130 -18.62 -8.40 9.12
N ASP A 131 -19.63 -8.06 9.92
CA ASP A 131 -21.00 -8.55 9.71
C ASP A 131 -21.60 -7.98 8.43
N GLY A 132 -22.02 -8.87 7.53
CA GLY A 132 -22.63 -8.49 6.26
C GLY A 132 -21.66 -7.93 5.21
N VAL A 133 -20.35 -7.85 5.51
CA VAL A 133 -19.34 -7.46 4.53
C VAL A 133 -19.26 -8.53 3.44
N THR A 134 -19.40 -8.09 2.18
CA THR A 134 -19.35 -8.96 1.00
C THR A 134 -18.16 -8.69 0.08
N THR A 135 -17.50 -7.55 0.23
CA THR A 135 -16.32 -7.16 -0.53
C THR A 135 -15.20 -8.17 -0.29
N THR A 136 -14.65 -8.74 -1.34
CA THR A 136 -13.60 -9.76 -1.28
C THR A 136 -12.23 -9.15 -1.59
N LEU A 137 -11.14 -9.86 -1.29
CA LEU A 137 -9.79 -9.42 -1.64
C LEU A 137 -9.66 -9.10 -3.14
N LYS A 138 -10.36 -9.85 -4.01
CA LYS A 138 -10.31 -9.63 -5.45
C LYS A 138 -10.95 -8.30 -5.88
N ASP A 139 -11.93 -7.81 -5.11
CA ASP A 139 -12.62 -6.56 -5.43
C ASP A 139 -11.74 -5.34 -5.12
N VAL A 140 -10.66 -5.53 -4.35
CA VAL A 140 -9.80 -4.45 -3.82
C VAL A 140 -8.36 -4.49 -4.38
N GLN A 141 -8.12 -5.29 -5.41
CA GLN A 141 -6.83 -5.48 -6.11
C GLN A 141 -6.90 -4.96 -7.54
#